data_AF-A0A6A0JJE3-F1
#
_entry.id   AF-A0A6A0JJE3-F1
#
_cell.length_a   1.000
_cell.length_b   1.000
_cell.length_c   1.000
_cell.angle_alpha   90.00
_cell.angle_beta   90.00
_cell.angle_gamma   90.00
#
_symmetry.space_group_name_H-M   'P 1'
#
loop_
_entity.id
_entity.type
_entity.pdbx_description
1 polymer ?
#
loop_
_entity_poly.entity_id
_entity_poly.type
_entity_poly.pdbx_seq_one_letter_code
_entity_poly.pdbx_strand_id
1 'polypeptide(L)'
;MVQLKGRPRVEAGNVTFVMQHELWDGNIQDHADQGVVVQVVSDVDGKETILLRFNCFDEERSYVYGPENENVEVGGPMMLESSNEKVSGGKKFRLDPIIDGNPIAWTMKTIKNKLPQMINRAGYPEIADNLDTEEVLMALPEVEAIARELFATKRNVVKHNRGTEIFEAGNIRFGLEMRRLPVGDGGLAIHVLADIGGVPGKSFVEETEMIAFDCFWDGPHYHYGPRNKNHRIYWDRTLIEDPLGWCLEQLNRNKLGAMIERAGYPGIAADLDEDKIEAVLPDMGKKAREMSNLGIELTGHPGLPLEPTPNMVRG
;
A
#
# COMPACT_ATOMS: atom_id res chain seq x y z
N MET A 1 -11.73 19.71 -13.18
CA MET A 1 -11.68 18.32 -13.67
C MET A 1 -10.47 18.22 -14.59
N VAL A 2 -9.33 17.78 -14.06
CA VAL A 2 -8.17 17.48 -14.90
C VAL A 2 -8.23 16.00 -15.20
N GLN A 3 -8.60 15.65 -16.44
CA GLN A 3 -8.35 14.31 -16.95
C GLN A 3 -6.84 14.15 -17.11
N LEU A 4 -6.16 13.58 -16.12
CA LEU A 4 -4.74 13.24 -16.25
C LEU A 4 -4.63 11.91 -17.01
N LYS A 5 -4.59 11.99 -18.35
CA LYS A 5 -4.01 10.94 -19.20
C LYS A 5 -2.50 11.12 -19.19
N GLY A 6 -1.77 10.12 -18.67
CA GLY A 6 -0.31 10.16 -18.49
C GLY A 6 0.11 10.59 -17.08
N ARG A 7 1.41 10.46 -16.77
CA ARG A 7 1.99 10.92 -15.49
C ARG A 7 1.98 12.46 -15.47
N PRO A 8 1.40 13.12 -14.46
CA PRO A 8 1.44 14.59 -14.34
C PRO A 8 2.86 15.15 -14.42
N ARG A 9 3.00 16.30 -15.08
CA ARG A 9 4.29 16.95 -15.35
C ARG A 9 4.21 18.44 -15.09
N VAL A 10 5.27 19.01 -14.53
CA VAL A 10 5.43 20.47 -14.35
C VAL A 10 6.83 20.84 -14.80
N GLU A 11 6.94 21.65 -15.86
CA GLU A 11 8.20 22.12 -16.41
C GLU A 11 8.77 23.27 -15.56
N ALA A 12 10.09 23.31 -15.41
CA ALA A 12 10.81 24.34 -14.67
C ALA A 12 12.22 24.50 -15.26
N GLY A 13 12.35 25.32 -16.30
CA GLY A 13 13.57 25.56 -17.04
C GLY A 13 14.11 24.29 -17.70
N ASN A 14 15.34 23.92 -17.36
CA ASN A 14 16.00 22.73 -17.88
C ASN A 14 15.65 21.44 -17.11
N VAL A 15 14.72 21.47 -16.16
CA VAL A 15 14.20 20.27 -15.50
C VAL A 15 12.68 20.19 -15.58
N THR A 16 12.14 18.98 -15.40
CA THR A 16 10.71 18.73 -15.28
C THR A 16 10.44 17.87 -14.05
N PHE A 17 9.39 18.21 -13.30
CA PHE A 17 8.88 17.37 -12.23
C PHE A 17 7.85 16.40 -12.80
N VAL A 18 8.02 15.11 -12.54
CA VAL A 18 7.06 14.07 -12.94
C VAL A 18 6.53 13.39 -11.69
N MET A 19 5.22 13.35 -11.53
CA MET A 19 4.59 12.77 -10.34
C MET A 19 3.74 11.55 -10.71
N GLN A 20 3.73 10.55 -9.84
CA GLN A 20 2.85 9.40 -9.98
C GLN A 20 2.56 8.77 -8.63
N HIS A 21 1.41 8.11 -8.51
CA HIS A 21 1.15 7.20 -7.40
C HIS A 21 1.70 5.82 -7.75
N GLU A 22 2.34 5.16 -6.80
CA GLU A 22 2.87 3.80 -6.92
C GLU A 22 2.30 2.90 -5.83
N LEU A 23 2.18 1.62 -6.16
CA LEU A 23 1.81 0.54 -5.25
C LEU A 23 2.94 -0.49 -5.28
N TRP A 24 3.45 -0.84 -4.11
CA TRP A 24 4.40 -1.93 -3.91
C TRP A 24 3.67 -3.14 -3.33
N ASP A 25 3.79 -4.25 -4.03
CA ASP A 25 3.24 -5.55 -3.69
C ASP A 25 4.22 -6.32 -2.81
N GLY A 26 3.76 -6.77 -1.64
CA GLY A 26 4.60 -7.43 -0.65
C GLY A 26 5.14 -8.80 -1.07
N ASN A 27 4.71 -9.35 -2.21
CA ASN A 27 5.28 -10.56 -2.79
C ASN A 27 6.39 -10.29 -3.82
N ILE A 28 6.46 -9.08 -4.36
CA ILE A 28 7.47 -8.68 -5.36
C ILE A 28 8.55 -7.84 -4.68
N GLN A 29 8.14 -6.93 -3.82
CA GLN A 29 9.01 -6.10 -3.00
C GLN A 29 9.21 -6.75 -1.63
N ASP A 30 10.29 -6.39 -0.93
CA ASP A 30 10.59 -6.85 0.43
C ASP A 30 9.54 -6.39 1.47
N HIS A 31 8.69 -5.45 1.09
CA HIS A 31 7.53 -4.98 1.86
C HIS A 31 6.46 -4.37 0.94
N ALA A 32 5.20 -4.46 1.36
CA ALA A 32 4.09 -3.77 0.71
C ALA A 32 4.01 -2.32 1.19
N ASP A 33 3.79 -1.39 0.27
CA ASP A 33 3.68 0.03 0.56
C ASP A 33 2.95 0.76 -0.58
N GLN A 34 2.59 2.02 -0.39
CA GLN A 34 2.10 2.87 -1.46
C GLN A 34 2.33 4.36 -1.18
N GLY A 35 2.24 5.16 -2.23
CA GLY A 35 2.18 6.61 -2.11
C GLY A 35 2.63 7.30 -3.37
N VAL A 36 3.13 8.53 -3.23
CA VAL A 36 3.48 9.37 -4.36
C VAL A 36 4.98 9.43 -4.57
N VAL A 37 5.40 9.29 -5.80
CA VAL A 37 6.77 9.56 -6.24
C VAL A 37 6.80 10.92 -6.92
N VAL A 38 7.80 11.73 -6.56
CA VAL A 38 8.16 12.97 -7.28
C VAL A 38 9.53 12.74 -7.90
N GLN A 39 9.60 12.77 -9.23
CA GLN A 39 10.83 12.61 -9.99
C GLN A 39 11.28 13.98 -10.52
N VAL A 40 12.59 14.23 -10.51
CA VAL A 40 13.20 15.34 -11.24
C VAL A 40 13.86 14.74 -12.47
N VAL A 41 13.40 15.13 -13.65
CA VAL A 41 13.89 14.62 -14.93
C VAL A 41 14.46 15.74 -15.79
N SER A 42 15.40 15.40 -16.67
CA SER A 42 15.94 16.28 -17.71
C SER A 42 16.28 15.46 -18.94
N ASP A 43 16.48 16.12 -20.07
CA ASP A 43 17.18 15.53 -21.21
C ASP A 43 18.67 15.38 -20.85
N VAL A 44 19.21 14.17 -21.04
CA VAL A 44 20.64 13.86 -20.99
C VAL A 44 20.95 13.09 -22.26
N ASP A 45 21.77 13.66 -23.13
CA ASP A 45 22.15 13.07 -24.43
C ASP A 45 20.95 12.65 -25.32
N GLY A 46 19.86 13.45 -25.32
CA GLY A 46 18.66 13.18 -26.10
C GLY A 46 17.70 12.16 -25.47
N LYS A 47 17.93 11.80 -24.20
CA LYS A 47 17.10 10.86 -23.44
C LYS A 47 16.57 11.52 -22.17
N GLU A 48 15.26 11.45 -21.96
CA GLU A 48 14.65 11.76 -20.65
C GLU A 48 15.25 10.84 -19.58
N THR A 49 15.91 11.45 -18.60
CA THR A 49 16.68 10.75 -17.57
C THR A 49 16.23 11.22 -16.20
N ILE A 50 15.93 10.28 -15.30
CA ILE A 50 15.58 10.59 -13.91
C ILE A 50 16.86 10.96 -13.15
N LEU A 51 16.99 12.24 -12.80
CA LEU A 51 18.13 12.78 -12.04
C LEU A 51 17.99 12.48 -10.54
N LEU A 52 16.78 12.67 -10.02
CA LEU A 52 16.43 12.47 -8.62
C LEU A 52 15.04 11.82 -8.52
N ARG A 53 14.85 11.00 -7.48
CA ARG A 53 13.56 10.40 -7.17
C ARG A 53 13.26 10.56 -5.68
N PHE A 54 12.10 11.09 -5.34
CA PHE A 54 11.61 11.22 -3.96
C PHE A 54 10.40 10.29 -3.78
N ASN A 55 10.52 9.30 -2.90
CA ASN A 55 9.45 8.38 -2.54
C ASN A 55 8.73 8.91 -1.30
N CYS A 56 7.52 9.44 -1.50
CA CYS A 56 6.66 9.97 -0.45
C CYS A 56 5.58 8.93 -0.10
N PHE A 57 6.02 7.79 0.42
CA PHE A 57 5.14 6.66 0.74
C PHE A 57 4.67 6.68 2.20
N ASP A 58 3.71 5.79 2.50
CA ASP A 58 3.21 5.62 3.86
C ASP A 58 4.33 5.19 4.81
N GLU A 59 5.13 4.20 4.40
CA GLU A 59 6.18 3.57 5.21
C GLU A 59 7.60 3.91 4.71
N GLU A 60 7.97 3.57 3.47
CA GLU A 60 9.30 3.79 2.89
C GLU A 60 9.47 5.22 2.33
N ARG A 61 9.57 6.17 3.24
CA ARG A 61 9.94 7.55 2.90
C ARG A 61 11.42 7.62 2.56
N SER A 62 11.75 7.87 1.30
CA SER A 62 13.13 7.83 0.82
C SER A 62 13.39 8.79 -0.35
N TYR A 63 14.65 8.99 -0.70
CA TYR A 63 15.05 9.66 -1.93
C TYR A 63 16.29 9.01 -2.53
N VAL A 64 16.44 9.13 -3.84
CA VAL A 64 17.48 8.47 -4.63
C VAL A 64 18.18 9.49 -5.51
N TYR A 65 19.50 9.52 -5.42
CA TYR A 65 20.37 10.26 -6.33
C TYR A 65 20.72 9.42 -7.55
N GLY A 66 20.58 10.00 -8.73
CA GLY A 66 21.02 9.39 -10.00
C GLY A 66 20.48 7.98 -10.19
N PRO A 67 19.16 7.72 -10.09
CA PRO A 67 18.60 6.38 -10.26
C PRO A 67 18.92 5.76 -11.64
N GLU A 68 19.20 6.59 -12.65
CA GLU A 68 19.64 6.16 -13.98
C GLU A 68 21.12 6.47 -14.28
N ASN A 69 21.91 6.88 -13.26
CA ASN A 69 23.34 7.09 -13.40
C ASN A 69 24.12 5.92 -12.80
N GLU A 70 24.64 5.04 -13.66
CA GLU A 70 25.44 3.88 -13.24
C GLU A 70 26.78 4.23 -12.59
N ASN A 71 27.23 5.48 -12.75
CA ASN A 71 28.51 5.97 -12.22
C ASN A 71 28.31 6.96 -11.07
N VAL A 72 27.14 6.94 -10.40
CA VAL A 72 26.87 7.88 -9.32
C VAL A 72 27.73 7.59 -8.09
N GLU A 73 28.75 8.42 -7.87
CA GLU A 73 29.61 8.38 -6.69
C GLU A 73 29.02 9.22 -5.56
N VAL A 74 27.88 8.80 -5.04
CA VAL A 74 27.32 9.43 -3.84
C VAL A 74 28.02 8.85 -2.62
N GLY A 75 29.11 9.48 -2.21
CA GLY A 75 29.90 9.09 -1.03
C GLY A 75 29.02 8.83 0.20
N GLY A 76 29.40 7.85 1.02
CA GLY A 76 28.73 7.48 2.26
C GLY A 76 29.51 7.97 3.49
N PRO A 77 29.01 7.73 4.70
CA PRO A 77 29.88 7.79 5.87
C PRO A 77 31.05 6.82 5.65
N MET A 78 32.30 7.27 5.80
CA MET A 78 33.48 6.40 5.60
C MET A 78 33.44 5.12 6.45
N MET A 79 32.74 5.14 7.59
CA MET A 79 32.53 3.97 8.46
C MET A 79 31.65 2.87 7.84
N LEU A 80 30.90 3.18 6.78
CA LEU A 80 30.01 2.28 6.05
C LEU A 80 30.52 1.99 4.62
N GLU A 81 31.63 2.61 4.21
CA GLU A 81 32.27 2.37 2.92
C GLU A 81 33.11 1.07 2.97
N SER A 82 32.43 -0.07 3.10
CA SER A 82 33.05 -1.39 2.93
C SER A 82 32.66 -2.10 1.63
N SER A 83 31.79 -1.49 0.82
CA SER A 83 31.41 -2.02 -0.48
C SER A 83 31.56 -0.95 -1.56
N ASN A 84 32.68 -0.98 -2.30
CA ASN A 84 32.80 -0.39 -3.64
C ASN A 84 31.90 -1.13 -4.66
N GLU A 85 30.76 -1.67 -4.23
CA GLU A 85 29.79 -2.29 -5.11
C GLU A 85 29.04 -1.19 -5.84
N LYS A 86 29.10 -1.24 -7.17
CA LYS A 86 28.22 -0.47 -8.04
C LYS A 86 26.78 -0.86 -7.70
N VAL A 87 26.07 0.02 -7.02
CA VAL A 87 24.63 -0.15 -6.78
C VAL A 87 23.92 0.32 -8.04
N SER A 88 23.34 -0.62 -8.79
CA SER A 88 22.41 -0.28 -9.86
C SER A 88 21.17 0.40 -9.26
N GLY A 89 20.63 1.42 -9.94
CA GLY A 89 19.45 2.14 -9.47
C GLY A 89 19.74 3.34 -8.55
N GLY A 90 20.99 3.81 -8.49
CA GLY A 90 21.38 5.04 -7.79
C GLY A 90 21.57 4.89 -6.28
N LYS A 91 21.88 6.00 -5.59
CA LYS A 91 22.09 5.98 -4.12
C LYS A 91 20.85 6.40 -3.35
N LYS A 92 20.26 5.43 -2.62
CA LYS A 92 19.08 5.63 -1.76
C LYS A 92 19.44 6.11 -0.35
N PHE A 93 18.66 7.06 0.15
CA PHE A 93 18.65 7.54 1.53
C PHE A 93 17.22 7.50 2.08
N ARG A 94 17.06 7.23 3.38
CA ARG A 94 15.74 7.21 4.04
C ARG A 94 15.49 8.51 4.79
N LEU A 95 14.23 8.92 4.87
CA LEU A 95 13.75 9.96 5.77
C LEU A 95 13.35 9.30 7.09
N ASP A 96 13.56 10.00 8.19
CA ASP A 96 13.04 9.61 9.49
C ASP A 96 11.54 9.96 9.54
N PRO A 97 10.62 8.99 9.68
CA PRO A 97 9.19 9.25 9.63
C PRO A 97 8.66 10.05 10.83
N ILE A 98 9.45 10.19 11.90
CA ILE A 98 9.12 10.91 13.14
C ILE A 98 9.65 12.35 13.07
N ILE A 99 10.90 12.54 12.66
CA ILE A 99 11.58 13.83 12.74
C ILE A 99 11.42 14.67 11.46
N ASP A 100 11.42 14.04 10.28
CA ASP A 100 11.35 14.76 9.00
C ASP A 100 9.92 15.23 8.65
N GLY A 101 8.91 14.69 9.34
CA GLY A 101 7.51 15.05 9.17
C GLY A 101 6.87 14.50 7.89
N ASN A 102 6.02 15.31 7.25
CA ASN A 102 5.32 14.90 6.03
C ASN A 102 6.30 14.84 4.83
N PRO A 103 6.39 13.70 4.11
CA PRO A 103 7.40 13.52 3.07
C PRO A 103 7.20 14.43 1.84
N ILE A 104 5.97 14.80 1.50
CA ILE A 104 5.72 15.74 0.39
C ILE A 104 6.23 17.12 0.77
N ALA A 105 5.85 17.62 1.95
CA ALA A 105 6.30 18.92 2.45
C ALA A 105 7.83 18.98 2.60
N TRP A 106 8.44 17.90 3.09
CA TRP A 106 9.89 17.77 3.17
C TRP A 106 10.52 17.84 1.77
N THR A 107 9.98 17.09 0.80
CA THR A 107 10.46 17.08 -0.59
C THR A 107 10.45 18.49 -1.19
N MET A 108 9.34 19.22 -1.05
CA MET A 108 9.24 20.60 -1.58
C MET A 108 10.26 21.53 -0.92
N LYS A 109 10.41 21.45 0.40
CA LYS A 109 11.41 22.23 1.15
C LYS A 109 12.83 21.88 0.72
N THR A 110 13.12 20.61 0.46
CA THR A 110 14.44 20.15 0.03
C THR A 110 14.74 20.65 -1.38
N ILE A 111 13.83 20.49 -2.33
CA ILE A 111 13.99 20.99 -3.70
C ILE A 111 14.22 22.50 -3.69
N LYS A 112 13.39 23.26 -2.97
CA LYS A 112 13.51 24.72 -2.81
C LYS A 112 14.91 25.17 -2.38
N ASN A 113 15.58 24.42 -1.52
CA ASN A 113 16.80 24.88 -0.86
C ASN A 113 18.08 24.20 -1.37
N LYS A 114 17.96 23.03 -2.01
CA LYS A 114 19.08 22.11 -2.26
C LYS A 114 19.10 21.48 -3.65
N LEU A 115 18.16 21.80 -4.54
CA LEU A 115 18.07 21.13 -5.85
C LEU A 115 19.39 21.19 -6.66
N PRO A 116 20.07 22.35 -6.84
CA PRO A 116 21.34 22.39 -7.58
C PRO A 116 22.39 21.45 -7.00
N GLN A 117 22.57 21.47 -5.68
CA GLN A 117 23.55 20.62 -5.00
C GLN A 117 23.19 19.14 -5.12
N MET A 118 21.90 18.82 -5.12
CA MET A 118 21.44 17.44 -5.27
C MET A 118 21.65 16.92 -6.69
N ILE A 119 21.37 17.72 -7.72
CA ILE A 119 21.61 17.36 -9.12
C ILE A 119 23.11 17.18 -9.37
N ASN A 120 23.96 18.07 -8.83
CA ASN A 120 25.41 17.92 -8.91
C ASN A 120 25.87 16.61 -8.26
N ARG A 121 25.37 16.30 -7.06
CA ARG A 121 25.66 15.04 -6.34
C ARG A 121 25.11 13.79 -7.05
N ALA A 122 24.05 13.93 -7.84
CA ALA A 122 23.56 12.87 -8.73
C ALA A 122 24.42 12.65 -9.99
N GLY A 123 25.50 13.42 -10.16
CA GLY A 123 26.44 13.29 -11.25
C GLY A 123 26.10 14.12 -12.50
N TYR A 124 25.27 15.16 -12.36
CA TYR A 124 24.83 16.00 -13.48
C TYR A 124 25.22 17.48 -13.29
N PRO A 125 26.52 17.82 -13.18
CA PRO A 125 26.97 19.18 -12.89
C PRO A 125 26.51 20.21 -13.93
N GLU A 126 26.52 19.87 -15.22
CA GLU A 126 26.10 20.79 -16.28
C GLU A 126 24.60 21.16 -16.18
N ILE A 127 23.74 20.21 -15.79
CA ILE A 127 22.32 20.51 -15.55
C ILE A 127 22.16 21.38 -14.31
N ALA A 128 22.94 21.11 -13.25
CA ALA A 128 22.90 21.89 -12.02
C ALA A 128 23.34 23.34 -12.23
N ASP A 129 24.39 23.57 -13.03
CA ASP A 129 24.94 24.90 -13.29
C ASP A 129 24.01 25.76 -14.16
N ASN A 130 23.18 25.12 -15.00
CA ASN A 130 22.21 25.78 -15.88
C ASN A 130 20.78 25.81 -15.28
N LEU A 131 20.61 25.43 -14.01
CA LEU A 131 19.29 25.37 -13.38
C LEU A 131 18.72 26.78 -13.15
N ASP A 132 17.55 27.06 -13.71
CA ASP A 132 16.78 28.26 -13.36
C ASP A 132 16.06 28.04 -12.03
N THR A 133 16.66 28.57 -10.95
CA THR A 133 16.08 28.43 -9.62
C THR A 133 14.79 29.22 -9.43
N GLU A 134 14.57 30.30 -10.18
CA GLU A 134 13.33 31.09 -10.07
C GLU A 134 12.16 30.32 -10.70
N GLU A 135 12.35 29.73 -11.88
CA GLU A 135 11.34 28.87 -12.51
C GLU A 135 11.02 27.64 -11.64
N VAL A 136 12.04 27.01 -11.04
CA VAL A 136 11.82 25.92 -10.06
C VAL A 136 10.94 26.39 -8.91
N LEU A 137 11.23 27.55 -8.31
CA LEU A 137 10.44 28.10 -7.20
C LEU A 137 8.98 28.39 -7.60
N MET A 138 8.77 28.87 -8.83
CA MET A 138 7.43 29.13 -9.37
C MET A 138 6.64 27.84 -9.62
N ALA A 139 7.32 26.74 -10.01
CA ALA A 139 6.70 25.44 -10.25
C ALA A 139 6.29 24.69 -8.98
N LEU A 140 7.01 24.86 -7.87
CA LEU A 140 6.81 24.07 -6.64
C LEU A 140 5.37 24.04 -6.07
N PRO A 141 4.62 25.15 -6.03
CA PRO A 141 3.22 25.11 -5.54
C PRO A 141 2.33 24.17 -6.35
N GLU A 142 2.51 24.12 -7.68
CA GLU A 142 1.76 23.22 -8.55
C GLU A 142 2.18 21.76 -8.34
N VAL A 143 3.50 21.51 -8.26
CA VAL A 143 4.05 20.18 -7.95
C VAL A 143 3.48 19.64 -6.64
N GLU A 144 3.46 20.47 -5.59
CA GLU A 144 2.92 20.10 -4.28
C GLU A 144 1.42 19.79 -4.36
N ALA A 145 0.64 20.64 -5.03
CA ALA A 145 -0.80 20.45 -5.17
C ALA A 145 -1.12 19.12 -5.87
N ILE A 146 -0.44 18.83 -6.99
CA ILE A 146 -0.62 17.58 -7.72
C ILE A 146 -0.17 16.38 -6.87
N ALA A 147 0.98 16.47 -6.19
CA ALA A 147 1.47 15.37 -5.35
C ALA A 147 0.48 15.06 -4.21
N ARG A 148 -0.10 16.08 -3.58
CA ARG A 148 -1.12 15.91 -2.54
C ARG A 148 -2.42 15.33 -3.09
N GLU A 149 -2.87 15.79 -4.26
CA GLU A 149 -4.06 15.25 -4.92
C GLU A 149 -3.86 13.78 -5.29
N LEU A 150 -2.73 13.41 -5.88
CA LEU A 150 -2.40 12.02 -6.19
C LEU A 150 -2.36 11.16 -4.92
N PHE A 151 -1.72 11.66 -3.85
CA PHE A 151 -1.64 10.94 -2.58
C PHE A 151 -3.01 10.69 -1.96
N ALA A 152 -3.94 11.63 -2.09
CA ALA A 152 -5.29 11.50 -1.54
C ALA A 152 -6.23 10.65 -2.42
N THR A 153 -6.14 10.78 -3.75
CA THR A 153 -7.17 10.27 -4.67
C THR A 153 -6.79 8.98 -5.38
N LYS A 154 -5.50 8.61 -5.40
CA LYS A 154 -5.01 7.40 -6.09
C LYS A 154 -4.62 6.27 -5.15
N ARG A 155 -4.94 6.40 -3.85
CA ARG A 155 -4.73 5.31 -2.89
C ARG A 155 -5.43 4.04 -3.36
N ASN A 156 -4.70 2.95 -3.34
CA ASN A 156 -5.25 1.64 -3.59
C ASN A 156 -6.03 1.18 -2.36
N VAL A 157 -7.35 1.19 -2.46
CA VAL A 157 -8.28 0.67 -1.46
C VAL A 157 -9.34 -0.19 -2.14
N VAL A 158 -9.89 -1.15 -1.42
CA VAL A 158 -10.96 -2.05 -1.90
C VAL A 158 -12.03 -2.16 -0.82
N LYS A 159 -13.29 -2.31 -1.25
CA LYS A 159 -14.41 -2.59 -0.35
C LYS A 159 -15.05 -3.91 -0.74
N HIS A 160 -15.01 -4.87 0.17
CA HIS A 160 -15.72 -6.14 0.02
C HIS A 160 -17.15 -6.05 0.57
N ASN A 161 -17.92 -7.13 0.39
CA ASN A 161 -19.13 -7.31 1.19
C ASN A 161 -18.73 -7.62 2.62
N ARG A 162 -19.64 -7.36 3.57
CA ARG A 162 -19.46 -7.79 4.97
C ARG A 162 -19.68 -9.28 5.20
N GLY A 163 -20.11 -10.04 4.18
CA GLY A 163 -20.55 -11.43 4.31
C GLY A 163 -22.01 -11.60 4.75
N THR A 164 -22.48 -12.84 4.74
CA THR A 164 -23.86 -13.23 5.07
C THR A 164 -24.01 -13.77 6.48
N GLU A 165 -22.93 -14.31 7.05
CA GLU A 165 -22.89 -14.84 8.41
C GLU A 165 -21.99 -13.93 9.24
N ILE A 166 -22.54 -13.34 10.31
CA ILE A 166 -21.85 -12.34 11.12
C ILE A 166 -21.73 -12.86 12.56
N PHE A 167 -20.51 -12.78 13.10
CA PHE A 167 -20.19 -13.14 14.48
C PHE A 167 -19.67 -11.90 15.20
N GLU A 168 -20.39 -11.43 16.22
CA GLU A 168 -20.00 -10.26 17.00
C GLU A 168 -19.03 -10.63 18.12
N ALA A 169 -17.91 -9.93 18.21
CA ALA A 169 -16.84 -10.18 19.18
C ALA A 169 -16.33 -8.86 19.76
N GLY A 170 -17.06 -8.33 20.75
CA GLY A 170 -16.72 -7.07 21.40
C GLY A 170 -16.86 -5.88 20.43
N ASN A 171 -15.77 -5.16 20.20
CA ASN A 171 -15.72 -4.00 19.31
C ASN A 171 -15.53 -4.35 17.81
N ILE A 172 -15.33 -5.64 17.50
CA ILE A 172 -15.19 -6.13 16.12
C ILE A 172 -16.26 -7.17 15.78
N ARG A 173 -16.34 -7.49 14.50
CA ARG A 173 -17.20 -8.54 13.95
C ARG A 173 -16.43 -9.34 12.91
N PHE A 174 -16.66 -10.64 12.89
CA PHE A 174 -16.24 -11.50 11.78
C PHE A 174 -17.40 -11.68 10.81
N GLY A 175 -17.15 -11.47 9.53
CA GLY A 175 -18.09 -11.72 8.46
C GLY A 175 -17.61 -12.83 7.54
N LEU A 176 -18.47 -13.82 7.25
CA LEU A 176 -18.15 -14.90 6.33
C LEU A 176 -18.86 -14.70 4.99
N GLU A 177 -18.10 -14.82 3.90
CA GLU A 177 -18.62 -14.65 2.54
C GLU A 177 -18.09 -15.74 1.61
N MET A 178 -18.97 -16.38 0.84
CA MET A 178 -18.53 -17.18 -0.32
C MET A 178 -18.35 -16.26 -1.52
N ARG A 179 -17.14 -16.22 -2.08
CA ARG A 179 -16.78 -15.33 -3.19
C ARG A 179 -16.37 -16.12 -4.42
N ARG A 180 -16.82 -15.67 -5.60
CA ARG A 180 -16.30 -16.09 -6.91
C ARG A 180 -16.02 -14.86 -7.76
N LEU A 181 -14.76 -14.65 -8.09
CA LEU A 181 -14.28 -13.58 -8.94
C LEU A 181 -14.63 -13.85 -10.42
N PRO A 182 -14.69 -12.80 -11.26
CA PRO A 182 -14.95 -12.96 -12.70
C PRO A 182 -13.96 -13.86 -13.44
N VAL A 183 -12.73 -13.98 -12.93
CA VAL A 183 -11.67 -14.83 -13.47
C VAL A 183 -11.81 -16.31 -13.08
N GLY A 184 -12.81 -16.66 -12.27
CA GLY A 184 -13.08 -18.03 -11.83
C GLY A 184 -12.42 -18.41 -10.50
N ASP A 185 -11.45 -17.63 -10.01
CA ASP A 185 -10.91 -17.77 -8.66
C ASP A 185 -11.96 -17.41 -7.59
N GLY A 186 -11.81 -17.93 -6.39
CA GLY A 186 -12.72 -17.68 -5.28
C GLY A 186 -12.62 -18.69 -4.16
N GLY A 187 -13.44 -18.53 -3.14
CA GLY A 187 -13.36 -19.28 -1.91
C GLY A 187 -14.20 -18.64 -0.81
N LEU A 188 -14.02 -19.17 0.40
CA LEU A 188 -14.49 -18.47 1.60
C LEU A 188 -13.59 -17.26 1.87
N ALA A 189 -14.21 -16.13 2.17
CA ALA A 189 -13.55 -14.97 2.75
C ALA A 189 -13.98 -14.80 4.22
N ILE A 190 -13.02 -14.44 5.08
CA ILE A 190 -13.25 -14.00 6.46
C ILE A 190 -12.90 -12.53 6.56
N HIS A 191 -13.91 -11.72 6.87
CA HIS A 191 -13.82 -10.27 6.99
C HIS A 191 -13.75 -9.87 8.46
N VAL A 192 -12.80 -9.03 8.84
CA VAL A 192 -12.73 -8.43 10.17
C VAL A 192 -13.19 -6.98 10.06
N LEU A 193 -14.30 -6.66 10.72
CA LEU A 193 -15.05 -5.43 10.55
C LEU A 193 -15.17 -4.70 11.89
N ALA A 194 -15.10 -3.38 11.87
CA ALA A 194 -15.47 -2.53 13.01
C ALA A 194 -16.15 -1.26 12.55
N ASP A 195 -16.86 -0.59 13.44
CA ASP A 195 -17.45 0.72 13.15
C ASP A 195 -16.40 1.81 13.36
N ILE A 196 -16.02 2.50 12.28
CA ILE A 196 -15.06 3.60 12.30
C ILE A 196 -15.81 4.90 12.09
N GLY A 197 -15.99 5.63 13.19
CA GLY A 197 -16.75 6.88 13.17
C GLY A 197 -18.26 6.65 13.23
N GLY A 198 -18.94 7.48 14.02
CA GLY A 198 -20.35 7.31 14.32
C GLY A 198 -20.59 6.37 15.51
N VAL A 199 -21.86 6.04 15.73
CA VAL A 199 -22.32 5.14 16.78
C VAL A 199 -23.30 4.16 16.15
N PRO A 200 -23.27 2.87 16.49
CA PRO A 200 -24.24 1.89 16.00
C PRO A 200 -25.68 2.42 16.10
N GLY A 201 -26.45 2.26 15.01
CA GLY A 201 -27.83 2.75 14.93
C GLY A 201 -27.99 4.24 14.58
N LYS A 202 -26.90 4.98 14.37
CA LYS A 202 -26.94 6.34 13.79
C LYS A 202 -26.76 6.28 12.27
N SER A 203 -27.28 7.29 11.57
CA SER A 203 -27.24 7.38 10.11
C SER A 203 -25.85 7.59 9.51
N PHE A 204 -24.84 7.84 10.35
CA PHE A 204 -23.47 8.17 9.96
C PHE A 204 -22.44 7.19 10.54
N VAL A 205 -22.84 5.95 10.84
CA VAL A 205 -21.91 4.89 11.20
C VAL A 205 -21.26 4.30 9.94
N GLU A 206 -19.93 4.22 9.90
CA GLU A 206 -19.21 3.53 8.83
C GLU A 206 -18.62 2.21 9.34
N GLU A 207 -19.28 1.11 8.99
CA GLU A 207 -18.68 -0.20 9.13
C GLU A 207 -17.53 -0.36 8.12
N THR A 208 -16.33 -0.54 8.65
CA THR A 208 -15.09 -0.61 7.89
C THR A 208 -14.43 -1.96 8.04
N GLU A 209 -14.04 -2.54 6.91
CA GLU A 209 -13.24 -3.76 6.83
C GLU A 209 -11.76 -3.43 7.07
N MET A 210 -11.19 -4.09 8.07
CA MET A 210 -9.86 -3.82 8.57
C MET A 210 -8.86 -4.90 8.15
N ILE A 211 -9.32 -6.15 8.09
CA ILE A 211 -8.55 -7.29 7.58
C ILE A 211 -9.52 -8.13 6.75
N ALA A 212 -9.03 -8.66 5.63
CA ALA A 212 -9.73 -9.67 4.86
C ALA A 212 -8.81 -10.87 4.71
N PHE A 213 -9.32 -12.07 4.99
CA PHE A 213 -8.65 -13.32 4.62
C PHE A 213 -9.43 -13.95 3.48
N ASP A 214 -8.91 -13.85 2.27
CA ASP A 214 -9.50 -14.47 1.09
C ASP A 214 -8.87 -15.87 0.94
N CYS A 215 -9.51 -16.88 1.55
CA CYS A 215 -9.10 -18.28 1.49
C CYS A 215 -9.50 -18.90 0.13
N PHE A 216 -9.00 -18.28 -0.95
CA PHE A 216 -9.35 -18.64 -2.32
C PHE A 216 -8.58 -19.86 -2.79
N TRP A 217 -9.14 -20.56 -3.78
CA TRP A 217 -8.54 -21.79 -4.25
C TRP A 217 -7.27 -21.55 -5.06
N ASP A 218 -7.22 -20.50 -5.90
CA ASP A 218 -6.08 -20.27 -6.81
C ASP A 218 -5.07 -19.30 -6.21
N GLY A 219 -5.56 -18.12 -5.79
CA GLY A 219 -4.75 -17.06 -5.22
C GLY A 219 -5.16 -16.74 -3.80
N PRO A 220 -5.01 -17.65 -2.82
CA PRO A 220 -5.33 -17.34 -1.45
C PRO A 220 -4.40 -16.26 -0.90
N HIS A 221 -4.97 -15.28 -0.22
CA HIS A 221 -4.24 -14.11 0.27
C HIS A 221 -4.98 -13.45 1.43
N TYR A 222 -4.33 -12.47 2.04
CA TYR A 222 -4.96 -11.63 3.03
C TYR A 222 -4.57 -10.17 2.87
N HIS A 223 -5.44 -9.29 3.33
CA HIS A 223 -5.34 -7.84 3.22
C HIS A 223 -5.08 -7.21 4.59
N TYR A 224 -4.08 -6.34 4.68
CA TYR A 224 -4.01 -5.35 5.76
C TYR A 224 -4.70 -4.05 5.32
N GLY A 225 -5.77 -3.71 6.03
CA GLY A 225 -6.51 -2.47 5.87
C GLY A 225 -7.05 -2.29 4.46
N PRO A 226 -7.95 -3.16 3.93
CA PRO A 226 -8.50 -3.01 2.58
C PRO A 226 -9.10 -1.62 2.34
N ARG A 227 -9.64 -0.99 3.38
CA ARG A 227 -10.17 0.39 3.36
C ARG A 227 -9.16 1.50 3.71
N ASN A 228 -7.88 1.17 3.86
CA ASN A 228 -6.80 2.10 4.24
C ASN A 228 -5.54 1.95 3.39
N LYS A 229 -4.85 0.81 3.51
CA LYS A 229 -3.58 0.49 2.84
C LYS A 229 -3.71 -0.58 1.76
N ASN A 230 -4.67 -1.49 1.90
CA ASN A 230 -4.92 -2.61 0.99
C ASN A 230 -3.66 -3.42 0.64
N HIS A 231 -2.77 -3.63 1.61
CA HIS A 231 -1.57 -4.44 1.40
C HIS A 231 -1.98 -5.90 1.31
N ARG A 232 -1.76 -6.53 0.16
CA ARG A 232 -2.06 -7.95 -0.09
C ARG A 232 -0.81 -8.78 0.10
N ILE A 233 -0.97 -9.90 0.80
CA ILE A 233 0.07 -10.91 0.99
C ILE A 233 -0.51 -12.24 0.53
N TYR A 234 0.08 -12.84 -0.50
CA TYR A 234 -0.40 -14.12 -1.03
C TYR A 234 0.34 -15.27 -0.37
N TRP A 235 -0.35 -16.40 -0.22
CA TRP A 235 0.26 -17.61 0.30
C TRP A 235 0.81 -18.49 -0.82
N ASP A 236 1.99 -19.04 -0.58
CA ASP A 236 2.49 -20.16 -1.37
C ASP A 236 1.66 -21.41 -1.02
N ARG A 237 0.89 -21.88 -2.01
CA ARG A 237 0.01 -23.05 -1.89
C ARG A 237 0.77 -24.35 -1.68
N THR A 238 2.08 -24.37 -1.92
CA THR A 238 2.95 -25.50 -1.60
C THR A 238 3.21 -25.60 -0.09
N LEU A 239 3.25 -24.46 0.61
CA LEU A 239 3.52 -24.39 2.04
C LEU A 239 2.23 -24.31 2.87
N ILE A 240 1.18 -23.73 2.30
CA ILE A 240 -0.13 -23.53 2.94
C ILE A 240 -1.18 -24.24 2.08
N GLU A 241 -1.35 -25.54 2.34
CA GLU A 241 -2.30 -26.40 1.62
C GLU A 241 -3.75 -26.18 2.08
N ASP A 242 -3.96 -25.70 3.31
CA ASP A 242 -5.28 -25.39 3.87
C ASP A 242 -5.33 -23.92 4.35
N PRO A 243 -5.56 -22.96 3.43
CA PRO A 243 -5.64 -21.54 3.75
C PRO A 243 -6.63 -21.21 4.87
N LEU A 244 -7.81 -21.84 4.87
CA LEU A 244 -8.82 -21.63 5.91
C LEU A 244 -8.33 -22.13 7.27
N GLY A 245 -7.72 -23.31 7.32
CA GLY A 245 -7.12 -23.85 8.54
C GLY A 245 -6.03 -22.93 9.09
N TRP A 246 -5.15 -22.46 8.22
CA TRP A 246 -4.08 -21.52 8.58
C TRP A 246 -4.64 -20.22 9.15
N CYS A 247 -5.68 -19.64 8.53
CA CYS A 247 -6.34 -18.43 9.03
C CYS A 247 -6.93 -18.62 10.43
N LEU A 248 -7.69 -19.70 10.63
CA LEU A 248 -8.29 -20.02 11.93
C LEU A 248 -7.20 -20.25 12.99
N GLU A 249 -6.07 -20.86 12.63
CA GLU A 249 -4.92 -21.00 13.53
C GLU A 249 -4.33 -19.65 13.94
N GLN A 250 -4.16 -18.70 13.00
CA GLN A 250 -3.62 -17.38 13.33
C GLN A 250 -4.56 -16.57 14.22
N LEU A 251 -5.88 -16.68 13.99
CA LEU A 251 -6.89 -16.06 14.84
C LEU A 251 -6.83 -16.63 16.27
N ASN A 252 -6.64 -17.94 16.43
CA ASN A 252 -6.47 -18.58 17.74
C ASN A 252 -5.13 -18.28 18.45
N ARG A 253 -4.15 -17.66 17.76
CA ARG A 253 -2.83 -17.31 18.33
C ARG A 253 -2.76 -15.88 18.86
N ASN A 254 -3.91 -15.21 19.01
CA ASN A 254 -4.05 -13.83 19.48
C ASN A 254 -3.14 -12.85 18.71
N LYS A 255 -3.07 -13.02 17.39
CA LYS A 255 -2.32 -12.12 16.50
C LYS A 255 -3.17 -10.97 15.96
N LEU A 256 -4.48 -11.01 16.20
CA LEU A 256 -5.43 -10.11 15.57
C LEU A 256 -5.17 -8.64 15.93
N GLY A 257 -4.88 -8.32 17.20
CA GLY A 257 -4.54 -6.95 17.62
C GLY A 257 -3.36 -6.35 16.85
N ALA A 258 -2.24 -7.08 16.78
CA ALA A 258 -1.06 -6.64 16.02
C ALA A 258 -1.35 -6.50 14.52
N MET A 259 -2.17 -7.39 13.96
CA MET A 259 -2.58 -7.31 12.57
C MET A 259 -3.45 -6.08 12.30
N ILE A 260 -4.37 -5.77 13.20
CA ILE A 260 -5.25 -4.59 13.13
C ILE A 260 -4.44 -3.29 13.26
N GLU A 261 -3.46 -3.25 14.16
CA GLU A 261 -2.55 -2.13 14.30
C GLU A 261 -1.76 -1.90 13.00
N ARG A 262 -1.22 -2.97 12.41
CA ARG A 262 -0.52 -2.92 11.11
C ARG A 262 -1.42 -2.44 9.97
N ALA A 263 -2.70 -2.81 9.99
CA ALA A 263 -3.72 -2.33 9.06
C ALA A 263 -4.04 -0.82 9.22
N GLY A 264 -3.52 -0.18 10.27
CA GLY A 264 -3.64 1.25 10.53
C GLY A 264 -4.77 1.64 11.47
N TYR A 265 -5.24 0.71 12.32
CA TYR A 265 -6.35 0.95 13.25
C TYR A 265 -5.96 0.69 14.72
N PRO A 266 -4.95 1.40 15.26
CA PRO A 266 -4.44 1.16 16.61
C PRO A 266 -5.49 1.34 17.71
N GLY A 267 -6.45 2.26 17.52
CA GLY A 267 -7.56 2.45 18.49
C GLY A 267 -8.47 1.23 18.59
N ILE A 268 -8.80 0.59 17.45
CA ILE A 268 -9.61 -0.64 17.46
C ILE A 268 -8.81 -1.80 18.05
N ALA A 269 -7.51 -1.90 17.74
CA ALA A 269 -6.63 -2.92 18.32
C ALA A 269 -6.55 -2.82 19.85
N ALA A 270 -6.49 -1.61 20.39
CA ALA A 270 -6.39 -1.37 21.83
C ALA A 270 -7.66 -1.79 22.60
N ASP A 271 -8.82 -1.76 21.93
CA ASP A 271 -10.13 -2.03 22.52
C ASP A 271 -10.62 -3.47 22.27
N LEU A 272 -9.79 -4.36 21.72
CA LEU A 272 -10.17 -5.76 21.49
C LEU A 272 -10.50 -6.47 22.80
N ASP A 273 -11.61 -7.22 22.78
CA ASP A 273 -12.02 -8.09 23.87
C ASP A 273 -11.67 -9.55 23.49
N GLU A 274 -10.51 -10.01 23.94
CA GLU A 274 -9.97 -11.33 23.61
C GLU A 274 -10.90 -12.47 24.10
N ASP A 275 -11.57 -12.30 25.24
CA ASP A 275 -12.52 -13.30 25.76
C ASP A 275 -13.74 -13.44 24.83
N LYS A 276 -14.23 -12.32 24.27
CA LYS A 276 -15.32 -12.33 23.27
C LYS A 276 -14.88 -12.94 21.96
N ILE A 277 -13.64 -12.67 21.53
CA ILE A 277 -13.08 -13.26 20.31
C ILE A 277 -12.97 -14.78 20.50
N GLU A 278 -12.33 -15.24 21.57
CA GLU A 278 -12.16 -16.67 21.87
C GLU A 278 -13.53 -17.38 21.95
N ALA A 279 -14.54 -16.74 22.52
CA ALA A 279 -15.88 -17.31 22.62
C ALA A 279 -16.55 -17.56 21.26
N VAL A 280 -16.28 -16.76 20.23
CA VAL A 280 -16.93 -16.91 18.91
C VAL A 280 -16.15 -17.76 17.92
N LEU A 281 -14.82 -17.84 18.06
CA LEU A 281 -13.97 -18.52 17.09
C LEU A 281 -14.35 -19.99 16.83
N PRO A 282 -14.75 -20.82 17.83
CA PRO A 282 -15.16 -22.20 17.57
C PRO A 282 -16.38 -22.31 16.64
N ASP A 283 -17.44 -21.55 16.92
CA ASP A 283 -18.68 -21.58 16.15
C ASP A 283 -18.49 -20.95 14.76
N MET A 284 -17.74 -19.84 14.68
CA MET A 284 -17.36 -19.22 13.42
C MET A 284 -16.53 -20.17 12.55
N GLY A 285 -15.52 -20.82 13.12
CA GLY A 285 -14.66 -21.77 12.41
C GLY A 285 -15.42 -22.98 11.90
N LYS A 286 -16.37 -23.50 12.69
CA LYS A 286 -17.28 -24.57 12.26
C LYS A 286 -18.14 -24.11 11.06
N LYS A 287 -18.78 -22.95 11.17
CA LYS A 287 -19.62 -22.41 10.10
C LYS A 287 -18.83 -22.11 8.82
N ALA A 288 -17.62 -21.57 8.95
CA ALA A 288 -16.70 -21.35 7.84
C ALA A 288 -16.39 -22.65 7.08
N ARG A 289 -16.13 -23.75 7.80
CA ARG A 289 -15.93 -25.08 7.20
C ARG A 289 -17.19 -25.62 6.52
N GLU A 290 -18.35 -25.47 7.15
CA GLU A 290 -19.64 -25.86 6.55
C GLU A 290 -19.88 -25.13 5.22
N MET A 291 -19.66 -23.81 5.18
CA MET A 291 -19.81 -22.99 3.97
C MET A 291 -18.82 -23.40 2.88
N SER A 292 -17.55 -23.61 3.24
CA SER A 292 -16.52 -24.04 2.30
C SER A 292 -16.85 -25.42 1.70
N ASN A 293 -17.25 -26.38 2.54
CA ASN A 293 -17.64 -27.72 2.11
C ASN A 293 -18.88 -27.71 1.22
N LEU A 294 -19.88 -26.89 1.53
CA LEU A 294 -21.07 -26.72 0.69
C LEU A 294 -20.70 -26.16 -0.69
N GLY A 295 -19.76 -25.21 -0.77
CA GLY A 295 -19.24 -24.73 -2.05
C GLY A 295 -18.61 -25.84 -2.88
N ILE A 296 -17.87 -26.76 -2.25
CA ILE A 296 -17.31 -27.95 -2.90
C ILE A 296 -18.40 -28.87 -3.41
N GLU A 297 -19.40 -29.17 -2.58
CA GLU A 297 -20.51 -30.06 -2.94
C GLU A 297 -21.30 -29.52 -4.14
N LEU A 298 -21.58 -28.22 -4.17
CA LEU A 298 -22.38 -27.59 -5.21
C LEU A 298 -21.65 -27.45 -6.55
N THR A 299 -20.33 -27.28 -6.53
CA THR A 299 -19.56 -26.93 -7.75
C THR A 299 -18.57 -28.00 -8.20
N GLY A 300 -18.26 -28.98 -7.34
CA GLY A 300 -17.14 -29.89 -7.53
C GLY A 300 -15.76 -29.21 -7.45
N HIS A 301 -15.72 -27.91 -7.10
CA HIS A 301 -14.54 -27.07 -7.07
C HIS A 301 -14.27 -26.61 -5.63
N PRO A 302 -13.00 -26.49 -5.17
CA PRO A 302 -12.67 -25.97 -3.84
C PRO A 302 -13.41 -24.66 -3.49
N GLY A 303 -14.52 -24.76 -2.74
CA GLY A 303 -15.18 -23.66 -2.05
C GLY A 303 -15.76 -22.54 -2.92
N LEU A 304 -16.33 -22.81 -4.10
CA LEU A 304 -16.97 -21.76 -4.90
C LEU A 304 -18.49 -21.69 -4.69
N PRO A 305 -19.10 -20.49 -4.68
CA PRO A 305 -20.54 -20.36 -4.92
C PRO A 305 -20.89 -20.73 -6.38
N LEU A 306 -22.13 -21.15 -6.62
CA LEU A 306 -22.64 -21.48 -7.96
C LEU A 306 -22.51 -20.30 -8.92
N GLU A 307 -23.01 -19.15 -8.48
CA GLU A 307 -23.01 -17.91 -9.26
C GLU A 307 -21.84 -17.00 -8.88
N PRO A 308 -21.28 -16.21 -9.84
CA PRO A 308 -20.32 -15.17 -9.53
C PRO A 308 -20.86 -14.19 -8.48
N THR A 309 -20.02 -13.81 -7.53
CA THR A 309 -20.43 -12.89 -6.47
C THR A 309 -20.47 -11.46 -7.03
N PRO A 310 -21.58 -10.71 -6.88
CA PRO A 310 -21.66 -9.34 -7.38
C PRO A 310 -20.60 -8.44 -6.71
N ASN A 311 -19.83 -7.70 -7.51
CA ASN A 311 -18.95 -6.65 -6.99
C ASN A 311 -19.79 -5.48 -6.47
N MET A 312 -19.64 -5.15 -5.18
CA MET A 312 -20.32 -4.02 -4.52
C MET A 312 -19.79 -2.64 -4.97
N VAL A 313 -18.62 -2.60 -5.58
CA VAL A 313 -17.98 -1.35 -6.02
C VAL A 313 -17.96 -1.34 -7.55
N ARG A 314 -18.91 -0.62 -8.16
CA ARG A 314 -18.64 -0.01 -9.47
C ARG A 314 -17.70 1.16 -9.18
N GLY A 315 -16.55 1.18 -9.87
CA GLY A 315 -15.45 2.12 -9.63
C GLY A 315 -15.83 3.59 -9.72
#